data_AF-A0A2N5C3B8-F1
#
_entry.id   AF-A0A2N5C3B8-F1
#
_cell.length_a   1.000
_cell.length_b   1.000
_cell.length_c   1.000
_cell.angle_alpha   90.00
_cell.angle_beta   90.00
_cell.angle_gamma   90.00
#
_symmetry.space_group_name_H-M   'P 1'
#
loop_
_entity.id
_entity.type
_entity.pdbx_description
1 polymer ?
#
loop_
_entity_poly.entity_id
_entity_poly.type
_entity_poly.pdbx_seq_one_letter_code
_entity_poly.pdbx_strand_id
1 'polypeptide(L)' 'MQPPSTAYLDAHDLAAILKVSPATVLRRSKRQPHTLPAPAYLGPRFPLRWRRTDVDVWLAEAARTDLS' A
#
# COMPACT_ATOMS: atom_id res chain seq x y z
N MET A 1 -8.76 -19.40 -2.54
CA MET A 1 -7.66 -18.55 -2.02
C MET A 1 -8.25 -17.72 -0.89
N GLN A 2 -7.87 -18.02 0.36
CA GLN A 2 -8.30 -17.22 1.51
C GLN A 2 -7.67 -15.82 1.37
N PRO A 3 -8.40 -14.71 1.53
CA PRO A 3 -7.78 -13.39 1.48
C PRO A 3 -6.76 -13.32 2.63
N PRO A 4 -5.59 -12.68 2.46
CA PRO A 4 -4.65 -12.52 3.55
C PRO A 4 -5.32 -11.65 4.62
N SER A 5 -5.83 -12.31 5.65
CA SER A 5 -6.37 -11.71 6.87
C SER A 5 -5.22 -11.23 7.74
N THR A 6 -4.45 -10.27 7.21
CA THR A 6 -3.43 -9.53 7.95
C THR A 6 -3.87 -8.07 7.94
N ALA A 7 -4.13 -7.49 9.11
CA ALA A 7 -4.49 -6.08 9.24
C ALA A 7 -3.45 -5.13 8.62
N TYR A 8 -2.23 -5.63 8.40
CA TYR A 8 -1.12 -4.95 7.80
C TYR A 8 -0.61 -5.68 6.56
N LEU A 9 -0.42 -4.93 5.48
CA LEU A 9 0.13 -5.36 4.22
C LEU A 9 1.62 -5.04 4.18
N ASP A 10 2.41 -5.95 3.63
CA ASP A 10 3.79 -5.67 3.26
C ASP A 10 3.93 -5.15 1.82
N ALA A 11 5.16 -4.99 1.35
CA ALA A 11 5.43 -4.52 0.00
C ALA A 11 5.01 -5.51 -1.10
N HIS A 12 5.00 -6.82 -0.81
CA HIS A 12 4.53 -7.84 -1.75
C HIS A 12 3.00 -7.84 -1.83
N ASP A 13 2.33 -7.76 -0.69
CA ASP A 13 0.87 -7.65 -0.64
C ASP A 13 0.38 -6.41 -1.40
N LEU A 14 0.99 -5.25 -1.11
CA LEU A 14 0.65 -3.99 -1.78
C LEU A 14 0.96 -4.05 -3.29
N ALA A 15 2.05 -4.70 -3.68
CA ALA A 15 2.41 -4.88 -5.08
C ALA A 15 1.38 -5.73 -5.84
N ALA A 16 0.88 -6.81 -5.21
CA ALA A 16 -0.17 -7.64 -5.80
C ALA A 16 -1.47 -6.85 -6.04
N ILE A 17 -1.86 -6.01 -5.08
CA ILE A 17 -3.05 -5.15 -5.18
C ILE A 17 -2.89 -4.11 -6.30
N LEU A 18 -1.74 -3.44 -6.35
CA LEU A 18 -1.45 -2.39 -7.33
C LEU A 18 -1.02 -2.94 -8.70
N LYS A 19 -0.93 -4.28 -8.86
CA LYS A 19 -0.47 -4.96 -10.07
C LYS A 19 0.90 -4.46 -10.56
N VAL A 20 1.83 -4.25 -9.63
CA VAL A 20 3.23 -3.84 -9.90
C VAL A 20 4.20 -4.79 -9.21
N SER A 21 5.51 -4.57 -9.41
CA SER A 21 6.53 -5.32 -8.66
C SER A 21 6.71 -4.78 -7.22
N PRO A 22 7.09 -5.62 -6.25
CA PRO A 22 7.47 -5.18 -4.89
C PRO A 22 8.60 -4.13 -4.91
N ALA A 23 9.56 -4.27 -5.83
CA ALA A 23 10.64 -3.30 -6.01
C ALA A 23 10.12 -1.92 -6.45
N THR A 24 9.07 -1.88 -7.28
CA THR A 24 8.39 -0.64 -7.66
C THR A 24 7.75 0.02 -6.45
N VAL A 25 7.09 -0.75 -5.57
CA VAL A 25 6.50 -0.23 -4.33
C VAL A 25 7.58 0.39 -3.43
N LEU A 26 8.68 -0.34 -3.19
CA LEU A 26 9.79 0.15 -2.37
C LEU A 26 10.47 1.40 -2.97
N ARG A 27 10.55 1.49 -4.30
CA ARG A 27 11.09 2.67 -4.98
C ARG A 27 10.15 3.88 -4.83
N ARG A 28 8.84 3.69 -5.05
CA ARG A 28 7.83 4.74 -4.92
C ARG A 28 7.72 5.25 -3.48
N SER A 29 7.77 4.38 -2.46
CA SER A 29 7.70 4.83 -1.06
C SER A 29 8.84 5.78 -0.68
N LYS A 30 10.02 5.63 -1.31
CA LYS A 30 11.17 6.51 -1.09
C LYS A 30 11.19 7.76 -1.97
N ARG A 31 10.80 7.64 -3.24
CA ARG A 31 11.00 8.69 -4.24
C ARG A 31 9.73 9.48 -4.57
N GLN A 32 8.57 8.85 -4.43
CA GLN A 32 7.27 9.37 -4.84
C GLN A 32 6.18 8.91 -3.85
N PRO A 33 6.30 9.24 -2.55
CA PRO A 33 5.42 8.69 -1.52
C PRO A 33 3.94 9.05 -1.73
N HIS A 34 3.64 10.17 -2.39
CA HIS A 34 2.28 10.59 -2.76
C HIS A 34 1.58 9.64 -3.76
N THR A 35 2.33 8.75 -4.42
CA THR A 35 1.77 7.75 -5.37
C THR A 35 1.38 6.44 -4.70
N LEU A 36 1.50 6.37 -3.37
CA LEU A 36 1.16 5.20 -2.56
C LEU A 36 0.28 5.62 -1.38
N PRO A 37 -0.48 4.67 -0.81
CA PRO A 37 -1.14 4.89 0.47
C PRO A 37 -0.11 5.18 1.57
N ALA A 38 -0.55 5.92 2.59
CA ALA A 38 0.29 6.26 3.74
C ALA A 38 0.75 4.99 4.47
N PRO A 39 2.06 4.81 4.72
CA PRO A 39 2.55 3.67 5.49
C PRO A 39 2.19 3.80 6.97
N ALA A 40 1.94 2.66 7.60
CA ALA A 40 1.68 2.57 9.03
C ALA A 40 2.99 2.67 9.82
N TYR A 41 3.05 3.60 10.75
CA TYR A 41 4.14 3.66 11.72
C TYR A 41 3.90 2.66 12.85
N LEU A 42 4.75 1.62 12.93
CA LEU A 42 4.68 0.57 13.94
C LEU A 42 5.84 0.64 14.97
N GLY A 43 6.73 1.61 14.81
CA GLY A 43 7.92 1.79 15.65
C GLY A 43 9.23 1.77 14.84
N PRO A 44 10.37 2.15 15.46
CA PRO A 44 11.61 2.49 14.76
C PRO A 44 12.34 1.31 14.10
N ARG A 45 12.00 0.06 14.44
CA ARG A 45 12.63 -1.16 13.88
C ARG A 45 11.65 -2.07 13.14
N PHE A 46 10.42 -1.59 12.94
CA PHE A 46 9.43 -2.36 12.21
C PHE A 46 9.63 -2.22 10.70
N PRO A 47 9.42 -3.30 9.93
CA PRO A 47 9.45 -3.23 8.49
C PRO A 47 8.33 -2.31 7.99
N LEU A 48 8.50 -1.80 6.76
CA LEU A 48 7.49 -0.99 6.10
C LEU A 48 6.18 -1.81 5.96
N ARG A 49 5.08 -1.22 6.43
CA ARG A 49 3.75 -1.82 6.44
C ARG A 49 2.70 -0.78 6.08
N TRP A 50 1.57 -1.24 5.59
CA TRP A 50 0.37 -0.43 5.34
C TRP A 50 -0.83 -1.06 6.02
N ARG A 51 -1.73 -0.27 6.60
CA ARG A 51 -2.99 -0.83 7.11
C ARG A 51 -3.89 -1.18 5.95
N ARG A 52 -4.49 -2.36 5.98
CA ARG A 52 -5.41 -2.81 4.92
C ARG A 52 -6.54 -1.80 4.69
N THR A 53 -7.16 -1.30 5.77
CA THR A 53 -8.23 -0.31 5.72
C THR A 53 -7.80 0.99 5.03
N ASP A 54 -6.61 1.50 5.34
CA ASP A 54 -6.12 2.76 4.75
C ASP A 54 -5.82 2.57 3.25
N VAL A 55 -5.34 1.40 2.84
CA VAL A 55 -5.16 1.05 1.42
C VAL A 55 -6.51 0.98 0.71
N ASP A 56 -7.52 0.34 1.30
CA ASP A 56 -8.85 0.21 0.70
C ASP A 56 -9.53 1.59 0.53
N VAL A 57 -9.39 2.49 1.50
CA VAL A 57 -9.87 3.89 1.40
C VAL A 57 -9.14 4.64 0.29
N TRP A 58 -7.81 4.58 0.27
CA TRP A 58 -6.99 5.25 -0.75
C TRP A 58 -7.34 4.78 -2.18
N LEU A 59 -7.57 3.48 -2.37
CA LEU A 59 -8.01 2.94 -3.66
C LEU A 59 -9.40 3.46 -4.06
N ALA A 60 -10.33 3.54 -3.11
CA ALA A 60 -11.66 4.06 -3.36
C ALA A 60 -11.64 5.56 -3.71
N GLU A 61 -10.71 6.34 -3.15
CA GLU A 61 -10.49 7.74 -3.51
C GLU A 61 -9.84 7.89 -4.89
N ALA A 62 -8.78 7.13 -5.16
CA ALA A 62 -8.10 7.14 -6.46
C ALA A 62 -9.05 6.80 -7.61
N ALA A 63 -9.94 5.83 -7.41
CA ALA A 63 -10.97 5.46 -8.39
C ALA A 63 -11.97 6.59 -8.66
N ARG A 64 -12.25 7.46 -7.68
CA ARG A 64 -13.11 8.64 -7.89
C ARG A 64 -12.39 9.74 -8.67
N THR A 65 -11.09 9.89 -8.47
CA THR A 65 -10.27 10.89 -9.18
C THR A 65 -10.08 10.54 -10.66
N ASP A 66 -10.02 9.26 -11.01
CA ASP A 66 -9.85 8.80 -12.41
C ASP A 66 -11.12 8.98 -13.26
N LEU A 67 -12.29 9.16 -12.62
CA LEU A 67 -13.59 9.34 -13.27
C LEU A 67 -13.95 10.80 -13.57
N SER A 68 -13.00 11.73 -13.44
CA SER A 68 -13.26 13.18 -13.49
C SER A 68 -12.49 13.92 -14.56
#